data_AF-A0A8J2PP93-F1
#
_entry.id   AF-A0A8J2PP93-F1
#
_cell.length_a   1.000
_cell.length_b   1.000
_cell.length_c   1.000
_cell.angle_alpha   90.00
_cell.angle_beta   90.00
_cell.angle_gamma   90.00
#
_symmetry.space_group_name_H-M   'P 1'
#
loop_
_entity.id
_entity.type
_entity.pdbx_description
1 polymer ?
#
loop_
_entity_poly.entity_id
_entity_poly.type
_entity_poly.pdbx_seq_one_letter_code
_entity_poly.pdbx_strand_id
1 'polypeptide(L)'
;MSLTHWTSSAYPDLRGPTATKCDVKLSPGEQYYICDPDHVLNASEAQLLNEQLHNLTFDTPCHCQRRSQCATGEDIKSPFHGFIVSIALVNNLQMTIHSPSEQQLLDRAEGFCRTLEGRWALGDCGNSVLIFIWKYYKKVIIWPARLAKRYVTKRERRKILDDVNNLIQNDKWYEALKRVIAALHDELKGEPEVRFDTGTLSLIIAVGVAVLLTIMITCCVCAFRWCGNMRSDQSDRLGKSLRRINGLRTQIIRHGTQLRRSFSRSPKFGSFRECSMNSSFISDTAGNATIV
;
A
#
# COMPACT_ATOMS: atom_id res chain seq x y z
N MET A 1 37.91 -17.82 -25.41
CA MET A 1 37.54 -17.77 -23.98
C MET A 1 36.48 -18.82 -23.73
N SER A 2 36.48 -19.49 -22.57
CA SER A 2 35.34 -20.32 -22.17
C SER A 2 34.19 -19.41 -21.73
N LEU A 3 32.95 -19.75 -22.10
CA LEU A 3 31.77 -19.05 -21.60
C LEU A 3 31.37 -19.65 -20.26
N THR A 4 31.79 -19.00 -19.18
CA THR A 4 31.28 -19.23 -17.82
C THR A 4 29.79 -18.90 -17.78
N HIS A 5 28.96 -19.93 -17.57
CA HIS A 5 27.52 -19.81 -17.41
C HIS A 5 27.14 -19.89 -15.94
N TRP A 6 26.84 -18.76 -15.31
CA TRP A 6 26.61 -18.71 -13.86
C TRP A 6 25.23 -19.22 -13.45
N THR A 7 25.19 -19.96 -12.34
CA THR A 7 23.96 -20.28 -11.62
C THR A 7 23.83 -19.41 -10.38
N SER A 8 22.60 -19.22 -9.87
CA SER A 8 22.33 -18.43 -8.67
C SER A 8 23.02 -18.97 -7.40
N SER A 9 23.44 -20.24 -7.41
CA SER A 9 24.19 -20.90 -6.33
C SER A 9 25.70 -20.90 -6.54
N ALA A 10 26.19 -21.02 -7.79
CA ALA A 10 27.62 -20.99 -8.09
C ALA A 10 28.22 -19.57 -8.11
N TYR A 11 27.39 -18.55 -8.35
CA TYR A 11 27.82 -17.16 -8.33
C TYR A 11 28.39 -16.76 -6.96
N PRO A 12 29.48 -15.96 -6.90
CA PRO A 12 30.17 -15.67 -5.64
C PRO A 12 29.30 -14.98 -4.60
N ASP A 13 29.74 -15.06 -3.35
CA ASP A 13 29.09 -14.42 -2.21
C ASP A 13 29.86 -13.17 -1.76
N LEU A 14 29.30 -11.99 -1.98
CA LEU A 14 29.93 -10.69 -1.71
C LEU A 14 30.27 -10.49 -0.21
N ARG A 15 29.54 -11.18 0.67
CA ARG A 15 29.73 -11.13 2.14
C ARG A 15 30.15 -12.49 2.73
N GLY A 16 30.43 -13.49 1.88
CA GLY A 16 30.86 -14.82 2.30
C GLY A 16 32.30 -15.17 1.87
N PRO A 17 32.77 -16.39 2.15
CA PRO A 17 34.15 -16.84 1.91
C PRO A 17 34.51 -16.99 0.41
N THR A 18 33.62 -16.58 -0.50
CA THR A 18 33.87 -16.58 -1.96
C THR A 18 33.96 -15.18 -2.55
N ALA A 19 33.91 -14.11 -1.74
CA ALA A 19 34.07 -12.72 -2.20
C ALA A 19 35.37 -12.51 -3.01
N THR A 20 36.45 -13.23 -2.71
CA THR A 20 37.70 -13.20 -3.49
C THR A 20 37.54 -13.65 -4.94
N LYS A 21 36.48 -14.39 -5.28
CA LYS A 21 36.14 -14.79 -6.67
C LYS A 21 35.45 -13.69 -7.47
N CYS A 22 35.11 -12.56 -6.84
CA CYS A 22 34.56 -11.39 -7.52
C CYS A 22 35.58 -10.60 -8.36
N ASP A 23 36.87 -10.92 -8.23
CA ASP A 23 38.02 -10.36 -8.96
C ASP A 23 38.08 -8.82 -9.08
N VAL A 24 37.59 -8.15 -8.04
CA VAL A 24 37.84 -6.72 -7.81
C VAL A 24 39.07 -6.59 -6.92
N LYS A 25 40.07 -5.83 -7.39
CA LYS A 25 41.29 -5.54 -6.63
C LYS A 25 41.05 -4.40 -5.65
N LEU A 26 40.93 -4.75 -4.38
CA LEU A 26 40.71 -3.84 -3.25
C LEU A 26 41.90 -3.86 -2.29
N SER A 27 42.07 -2.80 -1.52
CA SER A 27 43.09 -2.72 -0.46
C SER A 27 42.72 -3.61 0.74
N PRO A 28 43.69 -4.10 1.53
CA PRO A 28 43.39 -4.86 2.74
C PRO A 28 42.52 -4.06 3.72
N GLY A 29 41.31 -4.54 3.99
CA GLY A 29 40.32 -3.90 4.87
C GLY A 29 39.20 -3.13 4.15
N GLU A 30 39.28 -2.93 2.83
CA GLU A 30 38.18 -2.37 2.05
C GLU A 30 37.04 -3.39 1.89
N GLN A 31 35.79 -2.92 1.96
CA GLN A 31 34.62 -3.79 1.74
C GLN A 31 34.27 -3.91 0.25
N TYR A 32 33.85 -5.11 -0.15
CA TYR A 32 33.33 -5.39 -1.49
C TYR A 32 31.88 -4.89 -1.63
N TYR A 33 31.66 -4.06 -2.65
CA TYR A 33 30.34 -3.64 -3.15
C TYR A 33 30.09 -4.12 -4.58
N ILE A 34 31.12 -4.58 -5.30
CA ILE A 34 31.02 -5.08 -6.68
C ILE A 34 31.47 -6.54 -6.77
N CYS A 35 30.74 -7.33 -7.55
CA CYS A 35 31.18 -8.65 -7.99
C CYS A 35 31.21 -8.75 -9.51
N ASP A 36 32.38 -9.06 -10.08
CA ASP A 36 32.58 -9.19 -11.54
C ASP A 36 33.50 -10.38 -11.91
N PRO A 37 33.06 -11.62 -11.64
CA PRO A 37 33.87 -12.83 -11.85
C PRO A 37 34.13 -13.17 -13.34
N ASP A 38 33.59 -12.38 -14.27
CA ASP A 38 33.82 -12.55 -15.73
C ASP A 38 34.64 -11.39 -16.34
N HIS A 39 35.11 -10.43 -15.53
CA HIS A 39 35.79 -9.20 -15.97
C HIS A 39 35.00 -8.42 -17.05
N VAL A 40 33.74 -8.08 -16.76
CA VAL A 40 32.93 -7.19 -17.60
C VAL A 40 33.49 -5.76 -17.60
N LEU A 41 34.08 -5.33 -16.49
CA LEU A 41 34.76 -4.05 -16.24
C LEU A 41 36.29 -4.23 -16.19
N ASN A 42 37.04 -3.15 -16.44
CA ASN A 42 38.47 -3.13 -16.15
C ASN A 42 38.74 -3.03 -14.63
N ALA A 43 39.88 -3.53 -14.15
CA ALA A 43 40.17 -3.57 -12.71
C ALA A 43 40.16 -2.17 -12.04
N SER A 44 40.63 -1.13 -12.73
CA SER A 44 40.59 0.26 -12.27
C SER A 44 39.17 0.86 -12.31
N GLU A 45 38.36 0.48 -13.29
CA GLU A 45 36.94 0.87 -13.38
C GLU A 45 36.15 0.27 -12.21
N ALA A 46 36.36 -1.02 -11.92
CA ALA A 46 35.74 -1.70 -10.79
C ALA A 46 36.17 -1.10 -9.44
N GLN A 47 37.46 -0.76 -9.26
CA GLN A 47 37.94 -0.09 -8.05
C GLN A 47 37.28 1.29 -7.85
N LEU A 48 37.26 2.14 -8.89
CA LEU A 48 36.64 3.47 -8.84
C LEU A 48 35.12 3.42 -8.60
N LEU A 49 34.42 2.43 -9.14
CA LEU A 49 33.00 2.23 -8.86
C LEU A 49 32.78 1.68 -7.44
N ASN A 50 33.67 0.83 -6.92
CA ASN A 50 33.59 0.33 -5.54
C ASN A 50 33.77 1.47 -4.51
N GLU A 51 34.69 2.40 -4.76
CA GLU A 51 34.86 3.64 -3.98
C GLU A 51 33.60 4.52 -4.03
N GLN A 52 32.98 4.70 -5.20
CA GLN A 52 31.74 5.47 -5.34
C GLN A 52 30.57 4.83 -4.56
N LEU A 53 30.46 3.50 -4.57
CA LEU A 53 29.45 2.76 -3.80
C LEU A 53 29.69 2.85 -2.29
N HIS A 54 30.95 2.77 -1.86
CA HIS A 54 31.35 2.96 -0.46
C HIS A 54 30.97 4.35 0.04
N ASN A 55 31.35 5.40 -0.70
CA ASN A 55 31.02 6.79 -0.37
C ASN A 55 29.50 7.04 -0.31
N LEU A 56 28.73 6.48 -1.25
CA LEU A 56 27.26 6.52 -1.24
C LEU A 56 26.68 6.00 0.09
N THR A 57 27.30 4.99 0.72
CA THR A 57 26.83 4.46 2.01
C THR A 57 26.97 5.43 3.18
N PHE A 58 27.84 6.44 3.12
CA PHE A 58 27.95 7.48 4.16
C PHE A 58 27.22 8.77 3.78
N ASP A 59 27.17 9.08 2.48
CA ASP A 59 26.46 10.24 1.95
C ASP A 59 24.93 10.12 2.04
N THR A 60 24.39 8.90 2.06
CA THR A 60 22.94 8.66 2.14
C THR A 60 22.43 8.55 3.59
N PRO A 61 21.21 9.03 3.89
CA PRO A 61 20.62 8.95 5.22
C PRO A 61 20.19 7.52 5.60
N CYS A 62 20.36 7.14 6.87
CA CYS A 62 19.85 5.87 7.38
C CYS A 62 18.41 5.98 7.90
N HIS A 63 17.48 5.28 7.26
CA HIS A 63 16.07 5.23 7.64
C HIS A 63 15.65 3.91 8.34
N CYS A 64 16.60 3.18 8.94
CA CYS A 64 16.29 2.01 9.74
C CYS A 64 15.61 2.39 11.08
N GLN A 65 14.74 1.51 11.59
CA GLN A 65 13.95 1.79 12.80
C GLN A 65 14.80 1.87 14.08
N ARG A 66 15.94 1.17 14.13
CA ARG A 66 16.90 1.21 15.24
C ARG A 66 18.21 1.80 14.74
N ARG A 67 18.78 2.79 15.44
CA ARG A 67 20.09 3.37 15.10
C ARG A 67 21.24 2.35 15.07
N SER A 68 21.11 1.25 15.81
CA SER A 68 22.08 0.13 15.76
C SER A 68 22.09 -0.63 14.43
N GLN A 69 21.01 -0.55 13.62
CA GLN A 69 20.96 -1.11 12.26
C GLN A 69 21.56 -0.17 11.21
N CYS A 70 22.07 0.99 11.63
CA CYS A 70 22.85 1.89 10.80
C CYS A 70 24.35 1.79 11.12
N ALA A 71 24.73 1.06 12.18
CA ALA A 71 26.06 1.18 12.79
C ALA A 71 26.97 0.02 12.38
N THR A 72 27.89 0.29 11.46
CA THR A 72 28.97 -0.63 11.08
C THR A 72 29.97 -0.75 12.22
N GLY A 73 30.10 -1.94 12.82
CA GLY A 73 30.96 -2.17 14.00
C GLY A 73 32.47 -2.09 13.77
N GLU A 74 32.91 -1.78 12.55
CA GLU A 74 34.32 -1.76 12.14
C GLU A 74 34.90 -0.33 12.02
N ASP A 75 34.06 0.69 11.77
CA ASP A 75 34.54 2.01 11.33
C ASP A 75 34.35 3.10 12.41
N ILE A 76 35.45 3.44 13.07
CA ILE A 76 35.48 4.39 14.20
C ILE A 76 35.20 5.84 13.74
N LYS A 77 35.44 6.16 12.46
CA LYS A 77 35.30 7.53 11.93
C LYS A 77 33.89 7.86 11.44
N SER A 78 33.18 6.86 10.91
CA SER A 78 31.85 6.98 10.33
C SER A 78 30.95 5.86 10.85
N PRO A 79 30.57 5.88 12.15
CA PRO A 79 29.83 4.81 12.82
C PRO A 79 28.35 4.72 12.40
N PHE A 80 27.96 5.35 11.28
CA PHE A 80 26.63 5.31 10.70
C PHE A 80 26.71 5.26 9.16
N HIS A 81 26.07 4.26 8.56
CA HIS A 81 25.85 4.13 7.12
C HIS A 81 24.35 4.16 6.80
N GLY A 82 23.99 4.65 5.62
CA GLY A 82 22.63 4.77 5.09
C GLY A 82 22.23 3.61 4.20
N PHE A 83 22.15 3.85 2.89
CA PHE A 83 21.77 2.85 1.89
C PHE A 83 23.00 2.14 1.30
N ILE A 84 22.92 0.81 1.21
CA ILE A 84 23.99 -0.03 0.62
C ILE A 84 23.62 -0.38 -0.81
N VAL A 85 24.29 0.23 -1.78
CA VAL A 85 24.20 -0.16 -3.19
C VAL A 85 25.31 -1.15 -3.50
N SER A 86 25.01 -2.21 -4.26
CA SER A 86 25.99 -3.21 -4.69
C SER A 86 25.71 -3.72 -6.10
N ILE A 87 26.73 -4.22 -6.79
CA ILE A 87 26.66 -4.61 -8.19
C ILE A 87 27.03 -6.07 -8.37
N ALA A 88 26.21 -6.81 -9.11
CA ALA A 88 26.52 -8.16 -9.60
C ALA A 88 26.59 -8.11 -11.13
N LEU A 89 27.78 -8.32 -11.70
CA LEU A 89 27.98 -8.48 -13.14
C LEU A 89 28.14 -9.95 -13.50
N VAL A 90 27.51 -10.36 -14.61
CA VAL A 90 27.81 -11.61 -15.32
C VAL A 90 27.93 -11.33 -16.82
N ASN A 91 28.82 -12.09 -17.46
CA ASN A 91 28.80 -12.24 -18.90
C ASN A 91 27.52 -12.97 -19.32
N ASN A 92 27.30 -14.18 -18.79
CA ASN A 92 26.08 -14.95 -19.05
C ASN A 92 25.62 -15.82 -17.86
N LEU A 93 24.31 -16.03 -17.73
CA LEU A 93 23.73 -17.03 -16.82
C LEU A 93 23.60 -18.39 -17.51
N GLN A 94 23.45 -19.46 -16.73
CA GLN A 94 22.97 -20.73 -17.25
C GLN A 94 21.47 -20.64 -17.55
N MET A 95 21.09 -21.00 -18.77
CA MET A 95 19.73 -21.02 -19.29
C MET A 95 19.32 -22.43 -19.72
N THR A 96 18.06 -22.77 -19.51
CA THR A 96 17.44 -24.04 -19.94
C THR A 96 16.71 -23.93 -21.28
N ILE A 97 16.61 -22.73 -21.84
CA ILE A 97 15.88 -22.40 -23.07
C ILE A 97 16.86 -21.74 -24.05
N HIS A 98 16.90 -22.24 -25.29
CA HIS A 98 17.86 -21.76 -26.32
C HIS A 98 17.47 -20.40 -26.95
N SER A 99 16.17 -20.06 -26.94
CA SER A 99 15.65 -18.79 -27.44
C SER A 99 14.57 -18.25 -26.48
N PRO A 100 14.96 -17.70 -25.31
CA PRO A 100 14.01 -17.21 -24.31
C PRO A 100 13.29 -15.93 -24.77
N SER A 101 12.03 -15.77 -24.39
CA SER A 101 11.30 -14.51 -24.57
C SER A 101 11.80 -13.43 -23.61
N GLU A 102 11.48 -12.15 -23.89
CA GLU A 102 11.87 -11.05 -22.99
C GLU A 102 11.32 -11.24 -21.56
N GLN A 103 10.08 -11.71 -21.41
CA GLN A 103 9.53 -12.01 -20.09
C GLN A 103 10.34 -13.11 -19.38
N GLN A 104 10.73 -14.18 -20.09
CA GLN A 104 11.55 -15.25 -19.50
C GLN A 104 12.95 -14.77 -19.09
N LEU A 105 13.53 -13.80 -19.82
CA LEU A 105 14.78 -13.14 -19.41
C LEU A 105 14.60 -12.29 -18.16
N LEU A 106 13.51 -11.52 -18.06
CA LEU A 106 13.18 -10.73 -16.88
C LEU A 106 12.90 -11.63 -15.66
N ASP A 107 12.08 -12.66 -15.80
CA ASP A 107 11.75 -13.61 -14.73
C ASP A 107 13.02 -14.32 -14.20
N ARG A 108 13.92 -14.71 -15.11
CA ARG A 108 15.21 -15.33 -14.76
C ARG A 108 16.11 -14.35 -14.01
N ALA A 109 16.18 -13.10 -14.47
CA ALA A 109 17.02 -12.06 -13.88
C ALA A 109 16.50 -11.62 -12.50
N GLU A 110 15.18 -11.42 -12.34
CA GLU A 110 14.56 -11.16 -11.02
C GLU A 110 14.74 -12.35 -10.07
N GLY A 111 14.62 -13.59 -10.56
CA GLY A 111 14.88 -14.80 -9.77
C GLY A 111 16.35 -14.93 -9.31
N PHE A 112 17.30 -14.52 -10.16
CA PHE A 112 18.72 -14.43 -9.80
C PHE A 112 18.95 -13.33 -8.74
N CYS A 113 18.43 -12.11 -8.96
CA CYS A 113 18.52 -11.00 -8.00
C CYS A 113 17.95 -11.37 -6.62
N ARG A 114 16.78 -12.01 -6.57
CA ARG A 114 16.14 -12.47 -5.32
C ARG A 114 16.97 -13.52 -4.59
N THR A 115 17.71 -14.36 -5.32
CA THR A 115 18.63 -15.33 -4.72
C THR A 115 19.85 -14.64 -4.11
N LEU A 116 20.39 -13.61 -4.79
CA LEU A 116 21.52 -12.83 -4.27
C LEU A 116 21.12 -11.94 -3.09
N GLU A 117 19.96 -11.27 -3.13
CA GLU A 117 19.43 -10.47 -2.01
C GLU A 117 19.39 -11.30 -0.71
N GLY A 118 18.84 -12.52 -0.78
CA GLY A 118 18.75 -13.43 0.37
C GLY A 118 20.07 -14.10 0.80
N ARG A 119 21.07 -14.20 -0.10
CA ARG A 119 22.39 -14.79 0.20
C ARG A 119 23.37 -13.75 0.75
N TRP A 120 23.57 -12.68 -0.01
CA TRP A 120 24.50 -11.59 0.32
C TRP A 120 24.02 -10.75 1.51
N ALA A 121 22.73 -10.85 1.87
CA ALA A 121 22.12 -10.24 3.05
C ALA A 121 22.45 -8.74 3.21
N LEU A 122 22.43 -8.00 2.11
CA LEU A 122 22.85 -6.60 2.06
C LEU A 122 21.91 -5.72 2.93
N GLY A 123 22.48 -5.09 3.97
CA GLY A 123 21.82 -4.05 4.77
C GLY A 123 20.82 -4.55 5.83
N ASP A 124 20.98 -4.05 7.05
CA ASP A 124 20.32 -4.55 8.27
C ASP A 124 18.81 -4.30 8.39
N CYS A 125 18.19 -3.51 7.50
CA CYS A 125 16.75 -3.25 7.54
C CYS A 125 16.03 -3.30 6.17
N GLY A 126 16.72 -3.79 5.13
CA GLY A 126 16.27 -3.71 3.73
C GLY A 126 16.58 -2.36 3.07
N ASN A 127 17.59 -1.67 3.60
CA ASN A 127 18.24 -0.44 3.13
C ASN A 127 19.25 -0.70 1.99
N SER A 128 18.96 -1.65 1.09
CA SER A 128 19.91 -2.06 0.04
C SER A 128 19.33 -2.04 -1.37
N VAL A 129 20.21 -1.90 -2.35
CA VAL A 129 19.88 -1.99 -3.78
C VAL A 129 20.94 -2.81 -4.50
N LEU A 130 20.51 -3.94 -5.08
CA LEU A 130 21.35 -4.75 -5.96
C LEU A 130 21.17 -4.29 -7.41
N ILE A 131 22.24 -3.87 -8.07
CA ILE A 131 22.28 -3.63 -9.52
C ILE A 131 22.81 -4.92 -10.16
N PHE A 132 21.98 -5.62 -10.93
CA PHE A 132 22.40 -6.81 -11.67
C PHE A 132 22.59 -6.48 -13.15
N ILE A 133 23.75 -6.84 -13.71
CA ILE A 133 24.08 -6.68 -15.14
C ILE A 133 24.26 -8.06 -15.77
N TRP A 134 23.54 -8.30 -16.86
CA TRP A 134 23.65 -9.49 -17.70
C TRP A 134 24.09 -9.06 -19.10
N LYS A 135 25.40 -9.11 -19.35
CA LYS A 135 26.05 -8.58 -20.56
C LYS A 135 25.50 -9.19 -21.85
N TYR A 136 25.39 -10.52 -21.90
CA TYR A 136 24.99 -11.26 -23.10
C TYR A 136 23.63 -10.83 -23.70
N TYR A 137 22.62 -10.53 -22.86
CA TYR A 137 21.30 -10.03 -23.32
C TYR A 137 21.15 -8.51 -23.18
N LYS A 138 22.23 -7.79 -22.86
CA LYS A 138 22.28 -6.36 -22.56
C LYS A 138 21.15 -5.91 -21.60
N LYS A 139 20.91 -6.68 -20.54
CA LYS A 139 19.89 -6.40 -19.52
C LYS A 139 20.53 -5.90 -18.23
N VAL A 140 19.90 -4.90 -17.63
CA VAL A 140 20.25 -4.35 -16.31
C VAL A 140 19.00 -4.32 -15.45
N ILE A 141 19.07 -4.91 -14.26
CA ILE A 141 17.99 -4.94 -13.27
C ILE A 141 18.44 -4.19 -12.03
N ILE A 142 17.72 -3.12 -11.68
CA ILE A 142 17.87 -2.46 -10.38
C ILE A 142 16.89 -3.15 -9.42
N TRP A 143 17.39 -3.83 -8.39
CA TRP A 143 16.63 -4.64 -7.44
C TRP A 143 16.73 -4.05 -6.02
N PRO A 144 15.82 -3.12 -5.66
CA PRO A 144 15.81 -2.49 -4.34
C PRO A 144 15.06 -3.36 -3.31
N ALA A 145 15.69 -3.55 -2.16
CA ALA A 145 15.13 -4.24 -1.01
C ALA A 145 13.98 -3.43 -0.35
N ARG A 146 13.32 -4.05 0.65
CA ARG A 146 12.01 -3.61 1.19
C ARG A 146 11.91 -2.13 1.58
N LEU A 147 12.97 -1.51 2.13
CA LEU A 147 12.98 -0.10 2.50
C LEU A 147 13.40 0.78 1.31
N ALA A 148 14.51 0.45 0.63
CA ALA A 148 15.02 1.20 -0.52
C ALA A 148 13.98 1.33 -1.65
N LYS A 149 13.08 0.35 -1.80
CA LYS A 149 11.96 0.32 -2.76
C LYS A 149 10.89 1.41 -2.55
N ARG A 150 10.96 2.18 -1.44
CA ARG A 150 10.15 3.40 -1.21
C ARG A 150 10.74 4.64 -1.86
N TYR A 151 12.04 4.62 -2.16
CA TYR A 151 12.79 5.70 -2.78
C TYR A 151 12.98 5.37 -4.27
N VAL A 152 13.56 4.19 -4.52
CA VAL A 152 13.82 3.65 -5.86
C VAL A 152 12.61 2.82 -6.33
N THR A 153 11.55 3.48 -6.81
CA THR A 153 10.27 2.81 -7.13
C THR A 153 10.28 2.10 -8.50
N LYS A 154 9.11 1.72 -9.05
CA LYS A 154 8.99 1.24 -10.44
C LYS A 154 9.20 2.36 -11.47
N ARG A 155 8.87 3.62 -11.16
CA ARG A 155 8.96 4.75 -12.10
C ARG A 155 10.41 5.22 -12.27
N GLU A 156 11.10 5.43 -11.15
CA GLU A 156 12.47 5.91 -11.06
C GLU A 156 13.43 4.90 -11.69
N ARG A 157 13.27 3.60 -11.39
CA ARG A 157 14.07 2.55 -12.06
C ARG A 157 13.91 2.53 -13.57
N ARG A 158 12.71 2.81 -14.10
CA ARG A 158 12.50 2.92 -15.55
C ARG A 158 13.21 4.16 -16.10
N LYS A 159 12.96 5.34 -15.52
CA LYS A 159 13.62 6.61 -15.86
C LYS A 159 15.16 6.48 -15.88
N ILE A 160 15.75 5.82 -14.89
CA ILE A 160 17.20 5.58 -14.80
C ILE A 160 17.68 4.67 -15.96
N LEU A 161 17.00 3.54 -16.18
CA LEU A 161 17.37 2.59 -17.23
C LEU A 161 17.17 3.16 -18.65
N ASP A 162 16.18 4.03 -18.85
CA ASP A 162 15.91 4.70 -20.12
C ASP A 162 17.03 5.69 -20.50
N ASP A 163 17.58 6.47 -19.54
CA ASP A 163 18.74 7.36 -19.79
C ASP A 163 19.99 6.57 -20.20
N VAL A 164 20.31 5.51 -19.44
CA VAL A 164 21.53 4.72 -19.69
C VAL A 164 21.39 3.69 -20.81
N ASN A 165 20.19 3.51 -21.39
CA ASN A 165 19.94 2.50 -22.43
C ASN A 165 20.91 2.64 -23.62
N ASN A 166 21.22 3.86 -24.07
CA ASN A 166 22.19 4.09 -25.15
C ASN A 166 23.59 3.55 -24.79
N LEU A 167 24.02 3.74 -23.54
CA LEU A 167 25.32 3.25 -23.06
C LEU A 167 25.31 1.71 -22.94
N ILE A 168 24.22 1.13 -22.45
CA ILE A 168 23.99 -0.32 -22.37
C ILE A 168 24.05 -0.97 -23.77
N GLN A 169 23.33 -0.43 -24.76
CA GLN A 169 23.32 -1.00 -26.12
C GLN A 169 24.70 -0.92 -26.81
N ASN A 170 25.54 0.05 -26.42
CA ASN A 170 26.89 0.26 -26.93
C ASN A 170 28.00 -0.36 -26.04
N ASP A 171 27.67 -1.25 -25.10
CA ASP A 171 28.61 -1.92 -24.18
C ASP A 171 29.48 -0.98 -23.32
N LYS A 172 29.03 0.26 -23.09
CA LYS A 172 29.72 1.26 -22.26
C LYS A 172 29.40 1.06 -20.78
N TRP A 173 29.70 -0.14 -20.27
CA TRP A 173 29.28 -0.64 -18.96
C TRP A 173 29.73 0.24 -17.78
N TYR A 174 30.97 0.75 -17.78
CA TYR A 174 31.47 1.66 -16.76
C TYR A 174 30.68 3.00 -16.70
N GLU A 175 30.50 3.67 -17.84
CA GLU A 175 29.76 4.94 -17.89
C GLU A 175 28.26 4.76 -17.62
N ALA A 176 27.68 3.62 -18.03
CA ALA A 176 26.31 3.26 -17.66
C ALA A 176 26.18 3.10 -16.14
N LEU A 177 27.08 2.33 -15.50
CA LEU A 177 27.07 2.14 -14.06
C LEU A 177 27.27 3.44 -13.28
N LYS A 178 28.25 4.26 -13.67
CA LYS A 178 28.53 5.56 -13.07
C LYS A 178 27.29 6.47 -13.06
N ARG A 179 26.51 6.49 -14.15
CA ARG A 179 25.21 7.19 -14.20
C ARG A 179 24.13 6.54 -13.33
N VAL A 180 24.03 5.21 -13.34
CA VAL A 180 23.06 4.48 -12.48
C VAL A 180 23.35 4.73 -11.00
N ILE A 181 24.62 4.71 -10.57
CA ILE A 181 25.03 5.01 -9.20
C ILE A 181 24.69 6.46 -8.84
N ALA A 182 25.04 7.44 -9.69
CA ALA A 182 24.71 8.84 -9.45
C ALA A 182 23.20 9.08 -9.34
N ALA A 183 22.39 8.53 -10.25
CA ALA A 183 20.95 8.69 -10.18
C ALA A 183 20.32 7.95 -8.97
N LEU A 184 20.84 6.77 -8.60
CA LEU A 184 20.41 6.09 -7.37
C LEU A 184 20.80 6.88 -6.12
N HIS A 185 21.97 7.51 -6.10
CA HIS A 185 22.43 8.36 -5.01
C HIS A 185 21.49 9.54 -4.76
N ASP A 186 21.05 10.22 -5.84
CA ASP A 186 20.08 11.31 -5.75
C ASP A 186 18.71 10.83 -5.26
N GLU A 187 18.16 9.76 -5.85
CA GLU A 187 16.84 9.21 -5.46
C GLU A 187 16.85 8.61 -4.04
N LEU A 188 18.01 8.14 -3.54
CA LEU A 188 18.19 7.63 -2.15
C LEU A 188 18.53 8.73 -1.13
N LYS A 189 18.89 9.94 -1.58
CA LYS A 189 18.98 11.16 -0.74
C LYS A 189 17.65 11.92 -0.65
N GLY A 190 16.73 11.68 -1.59
CA GLY A 190 15.40 12.29 -1.61
C GLY A 190 14.46 11.77 -0.52
N GLU A 191 13.34 12.47 -0.34
CA GLU A 191 12.22 11.98 0.50
C GLU A 191 11.57 10.73 -0.12
N PRO A 192 11.14 9.73 0.67
CA PRO A 192 10.49 8.54 0.15
C PRO A 192 9.15 8.87 -0.51
N GLU A 193 8.79 8.14 -1.58
CA GLU A 193 7.47 8.27 -2.17
C GLU A 193 6.40 7.96 -1.11
N VAL A 194 5.48 8.93 -0.90
CA VAL A 194 4.39 8.82 0.06
C VAL A 194 3.40 7.77 -0.43
N ARG A 195 3.69 6.52 -0.07
CA ARG A 195 2.84 5.38 -0.36
C ARG A 195 1.56 5.51 0.46
N PHE A 196 0.53 6.10 -0.14
CA PHE A 196 -0.84 6.03 0.35
C PHE A 196 -1.25 4.55 0.40
N ASP A 197 -1.13 3.94 1.57
CA ASP A 197 -1.55 2.54 1.76
C ASP A 197 -3.02 2.40 1.35
N THR A 198 -3.30 1.38 0.55
CA THR A 198 -4.64 1.17 -0.03
C THR A 198 -5.71 1.02 1.06
N GLY A 199 -5.34 0.55 2.26
CA GLY A 199 -6.19 0.56 3.45
C GLY A 199 -6.56 1.97 3.93
N THR A 200 -5.60 2.90 3.99
CA THR A 200 -5.83 4.31 4.37
C THR A 200 -6.67 5.04 3.32
N LEU A 201 -6.39 4.81 2.03
CA LEU A 201 -7.15 5.42 0.94
C LEU A 201 -8.58 4.86 0.87
N SER A 202 -8.75 3.56 1.11
CA SER A 202 -10.06 2.91 1.30
C SER A 202 -10.80 3.46 2.53
N LEU A 203 -10.12 3.67 3.67
CA LEU A 203 -10.70 4.25 4.87
C LEU A 203 -11.21 5.68 4.64
N ILE A 204 -10.43 6.52 3.94
CA ILE A 204 -10.84 7.88 3.57
C ILE A 204 -12.10 7.85 2.68
N ILE A 205 -12.14 6.96 1.68
CA ILE A 205 -13.32 6.79 0.82
C ILE A 205 -14.53 6.30 1.62
N ALA A 206 -14.36 5.30 2.50
CA ALA A 206 -15.43 4.74 3.32
C ALA A 206 -16.02 5.78 4.29
N VAL A 207 -15.17 6.57 4.95
CA VAL A 207 -15.60 7.70 5.80
C VAL A 207 -16.32 8.76 4.97
N GLY A 208 -15.80 9.12 3.80
CA GLY A 208 -16.46 10.07 2.89
C GLY A 208 -17.85 9.63 2.45
N VAL A 209 -18.00 8.36 2.04
CA VAL A 209 -19.30 7.76 1.67
C VAL A 209 -20.24 7.71 2.86
N ALA A 210 -19.77 7.35 4.06
CA ALA A 210 -20.59 7.31 5.27
C ALA A 210 -21.14 8.70 5.64
N VAL A 211 -20.30 9.75 5.56
CA VAL A 211 -20.73 11.15 5.80
C VAL A 211 -21.73 11.63 4.74
N LEU A 212 -21.53 11.28 3.47
CA LEU A 212 -22.45 11.66 2.40
C LEU A 212 -23.83 10.97 2.58
N LEU A 213 -23.83 9.69 2.98
CA LEU A 213 -25.05 8.95 3.29
C LEU A 213 -25.79 9.50 4.52
N THR A 214 -25.10 9.87 5.61
CA THR A 214 -25.77 10.46 6.78
C THR A 214 -26.37 11.83 6.45
N ILE A 215 -25.66 12.68 5.71
CA ILE A 215 -26.21 13.96 5.21
C ILE A 215 -27.48 13.71 4.38
N MET A 216 -27.44 12.79 3.41
CA MET A 216 -28.60 12.46 2.58
C MET A 216 -29.79 11.94 3.40
N ILE A 217 -29.57 11.04 4.36
CA ILE A 217 -30.62 10.52 5.24
C ILE A 217 -31.20 11.65 6.11
N THR A 218 -30.36 12.51 6.70
CA THR A 218 -30.80 13.66 7.50
C THR A 218 -31.62 14.65 6.66
N CYS A 219 -31.16 15.02 5.46
CA CYS A 219 -31.91 15.88 4.54
C CYS A 219 -33.27 15.29 4.16
N CYS A 220 -33.33 13.99 3.86
CA CYS A 220 -34.59 13.28 3.60
C CYS A 220 -35.53 13.30 4.81
N VAL A 221 -35.04 13.00 6.03
CA VAL A 221 -35.85 13.03 7.26
C VAL A 221 -36.36 14.45 7.57
N CYS A 222 -35.52 15.47 7.38
CA CYS A 222 -35.93 16.87 7.50
C CYS A 222 -37.02 17.24 6.49
N ALA A 223 -36.87 16.85 5.22
CA ALA A 223 -37.88 17.09 4.18
C ALA A 223 -39.21 16.37 4.48
N PHE A 224 -39.17 15.08 4.88
CA PHE A 224 -40.36 14.34 5.28
C PHE A 224 -41.06 14.97 6.49
N ARG A 225 -40.30 15.43 7.51
CA ARG A 225 -40.86 16.09 8.69
C ARG A 225 -41.48 17.45 8.35
N TRP A 226 -40.86 18.22 7.45
CA TRP A 226 -41.38 19.51 6.98
C TRP A 226 -42.65 19.36 6.15
N CYS A 227 -42.65 18.46 5.15
CA CYS A 227 -43.81 18.17 4.32
C CYS A 227 -44.95 17.51 5.11
N GLY A 228 -44.63 16.66 6.09
CA GLY A 228 -45.60 16.12 7.04
C GLY A 228 -46.30 17.21 7.86
N ASN A 229 -45.55 18.21 8.34
CA ASN A 229 -46.09 19.34 9.09
C ASN A 229 -46.90 20.34 8.24
N MET A 230 -46.66 20.40 6.92
CA MET A 230 -47.56 21.15 6.02
C MET A 230 -48.89 20.43 5.77
N ARG A 231 -48.90 19.09 5.81
CA ARG A 231 -50.11 18.28 5.57
C ARG A 231 -51.13 18.40 6.72
N SER A 232 -50.68 18.61 7.95
CA SER A 232 -51.57 18.92 9.08
C SER A 232 -52.22 20.30 8.94
N ASP A 233 -51.45 21.37 8.68
CA ASP A 233 -52.04 22.73 8.51
C ASP A 233 -53.00 22.79 7.31
N GLN A 234 -52.70 22.09 6.21
CA GLN A 234 -53.63 21.98 5.09
C GLN A 234 -54.93 21.24 5.47
N SER A 235 -54.84 20.15 6.24
CA SER A 235 -56.01 19.42 6.75
C SER A 235 -56.86 20.28 7.69
N ASP A 236 -56.23 21.02 8.60
CA ASP A 236 -56.93 21.90 9.54
C ASP A 236 -57.62 23.08 8.84
N ARG A 237 -57.01 23.65 7.80
CA ARG A 237 -57.66 24.66 6.94
C ARG A 237 -58.85 24.06 6.20
N LEU A 238 -58.74 22.84 5.68
CA LEU A 238 -59.85 22.15 4.99
C LEU A 238 -61.01 21.85 5.96
N GLY A 239 -60.71 21.37 7.17
CA GLY A 239 -61.71 21.11 8.23
C GLY A 239 -62.43 22.39 8.69
N LYS A 240 -61.70 23.51 8.82
CA LYS A 240 -62.28 24.83 9.12
C LYS A 240 -63.16 25.35 7.98
N SER A 241 -62.80 25.08 6.72
CA SER A 241 -63.63 25.40 5.54
C SER A 241 -64.93 24.58 5.51
N LEU A 242 -64.84 23.25 5.65
CA LEU A 242 -66.00 22.35 5.66
C LEU A 242 -66.98 22.64 6.80
N ARG A 243 -66.49 23.07 7.98
CA ARG A 243 -67.37 23.54 9.07
C ARG A 243 -68.18 24.80 8.70
N ARG A 244 -67.61 25.76 7.94
CA ARG A 244 -68.39 26.91 7.42
C ARG A 244 -69.47 26.47 6.42
N ILE A 245 -69.13 25.56 5.51
CA ILE A 245 -70.06 25.07 4.48
C ILE A 245 -71.24 24.32 5.12
N ASN A 246 -71.00 23.47 6.12
CA ASN A 246 -72.07 22.79 6.86
C ASN A 246 -72.91 23.74 7.74
N GLY A 247 -72.34 24.85 8.22
CA GLY A 247 -73.09 25.93 8.87
C GLY A 247 -74.11 26.58 7.92
N LEU A 248 -73.69 26.96 6.72
CA LEU A 248 -74.59 27.48 5.67
C LEU A 248 -75.67 26.47 5.28
N ARG A 249 -75.31 25.19 5.13
CA ARG A 249 -76.27 24.13 4.73
C ARG A 249 -77.33 23.85 5.81
N THR A 250 -76.99 24.00 7.09
CA THR A 250 -77.95 23.89 8.21
C THR A 250 -78.80 25.14 8.42
N GLN A 251 -78.37 26.30 7.90
CA GLN A 251 -79.16 27.54 7.92
C GLN A 251 -80.26 27.54 6.85
N ILE A 252 -80.01 26.95 5.67
CA ILE A 252 -80.98 26.87 4.56
C ILE A 252 -82.14 25.88 4.85
N ILE A 253 -81.86 24.75 5.53
CA ILE A 253 -82.88 23.73 5.83
C ILE A 253 -83.87 24.19 6.91
N ARG A 254 -83.59 25.29 7.63
CA ARG A 254 -84.37 25.72 8.80
C ARG A 254 -85.67 26.50 8.48
N HIS A 255 -86.01 26.67 7.20
CA HIS A 255 -87.25 27.30 6.74
C HIS A 255 -88.37 26.29 6.41
N GLY A 256 -88.35 25.10 7.03
CA GLY A 256 -89.38 24.07 6.87
C GLY A 256 -89.89 23.51 8.20
N THR A 257 -91.20 23.69 8.46
CA THR A 257 -92.04 23.02 9.47
C THR A 257 -91.63 23.04 10.95
N GLN A 258 -92.52 23.57 11.80
CA GLN A 258 -92.58 23.27 13.23
C GLN A 258 -93.18 21.86 13.49
N LEU A 259 -93.38 21.51 14.78
CA LEU A 259 -94.01 20.29 15.37
C LEU A 259 -93.01 19.14 15.66
N ARG A 260 -93.10 18.38 16.78
CA ARG A 260 -93.73 18.62 18.11
C ARG A 260 -93.18 17.59 19.14
N ARG A 261 -93.07 17.98 20.43
CA ARG A 261 -92.97 17.11 21.65
C ARG A 261 -91.79 16.11 21.81
N SER A 262 -90.82 16.52 22.64
CA SER A 262 -90.41 15.89 23.92
C SER A 262 -90.64 14.39 24.20
N PHE A 263 -89.60 13.70 24.70
CA PHE A 263 -89.61 13.01 26.02
C PHE A 263 -88.19 12.69 26.55
N SER A 264 -88.13 12.18 27.79
CA SER A 264 -87.00 11.95 28.71
C SER A 264 -86.00 10.84 28.28
N ARG A 265 -84.88 10.50 28.97
CA ARG A 265 -84.55 10.55 30.42
C ARG A 265 -83.02 10.50 30.71
N SER A 266 -82.66 10.49 32.00
CA SER A 266 -81.34 10.64 32.64
C SER A 266 -80.35 9.44 32.53
N PRO A 267 -79.06 9.59 32.91
CA PRO A 267 -77.96 8.65 32.59
C PRO A 267 -77.68 7.58 33.66
N LYS A 268 -76.65 6.72 33.46
CA LYS A 268 -76.10 5.80 34.47
C LYS A 268 -74.57 5.65 34.42
N PHE A 269 -74.00 5.34 35.59
CA PHE A 269 -72.60 5.04 35.87
C PHE A 269 -72.35 3.51 35.97
N GLY A 270 -71.09 3.08 35.88
CA GLY A 270 -70.64 1.73 36.24
C GLY A 270 -69.44 1.25 35.40
N SER A 271 -68.36 0.60 35.86
CA SER A 271 -67.63 0.46 37.15
C SER A 271 -67.12 -0.98 37.31
N PHE A 272 -65.79 -1.14 37.43
CA PHE A 272 -65.06 -2.26 38.07
C PHE A 272 -65.34 -3.74 37.71
N ARG A 273 -64.36 -4.40 37.07
CA ARG A 273 -63.51 -5.53 37.58
C ARG A 273 -62.78 -6.22 36.40
N GLU A 274 -61.52 -6.67 36.44
CA GLU A 274 -60.60 -7.26 37.45
C GLU A 274 -60.51 -8.80 37.34
N CYS A 275 -59.37 -9.39 37.77
CA CYS A 275 -58.91 -10.79 37.62
C CYS A 275 -58.40 -11.19 36.21
N SER A 276 -57.36 -12.04 36.06
CA SER A 276 -56.36 -12.54 37.03
C SER A 276 -55.08 -13.02 36.30
N MET A 277 -53.98 -13.17 37.05
CA MET A 277 -52.74 -13.84 36.60
C MET A 277 -52.96 -15.32 36.23
N ASN A 278 -52.03 -15.87 35.44
CA ASN A 278 -51.31 -17.07 35.87
C ASN A 278 -49.88 -17.13 35.30
N SER A 279 -48.96 -17.81 35.99
CA SER A 279 -47.52 -17.79 35.67
C SER A 279 -46.76 -19.05 36.10
N SER A 280 -45.93 -19.59 35.20
CA SER A 280 -44.87 -20.58 35.45
C SER A 280 -43.88 -20.51 34.27
N PHE A 281 -42.54 -20.43 34.36
CA PHE A 281 -41.57 -20.54 35.46
C PHE A 281 -41.03 -21.96 35.80
N ILE A 282 -40.18 -22.48 34.89
CA ILE A 282 -38.98 -23.35 35.06
C ILE A 282 -38.04 -22.98 33.88
N SER A 283 -36.71 -22.83 33.89
CA SER A 283 -35.57 -23.04 34.82
C SER A 283 -34.62 -24.22 34.49
N ASP A 284 -33.57 -23.91 33.71
CA ASP A 284 -32.20 -24.47 33.78
C ASP A 284 -32.00 -25.96 33.34
N THR A 285 -30.78 -26.52 33.16
CA THR A 285 -29.40 -26.07 33.48
C THR A 285 -28.34 -26.60 32.48
N ALA A 286 -27.30 -25.79 32.17
CA ALA A 286 -25.90 -26.12 31.77
C ALA A 286 -25.51 -27.22 30.73
N GLY A 287 -24.38 -26.97 30.00
CA GLY A 287 -23.31 -27.99 29.87
C GLY A 287 -22.66 -28.31 28.50
N ASN A 288 -21.50 -27.67 28.22
CA ASN A 288 -20.30 -28.16 27.50
C ASN A 288 -20.32 -28.90 26.12
N ALA A 289 -19.43 -28.40 25.24
CA ALA A 289 -18.59 -29.16 24.26
C ALA A 289 -19.29 -29.84 23.06
N THR A 290 -18.63 -30.16 21.93
CA THR A 290 -17.19 -30.33 21.61
C THR A 290 -16.74 -29.61 20.32
N ILE A 291 -15.41 -29.56 20.12
CA ILE A 291 -14.74 -29.25 18.84
C ILE A 291 -14.32 -30.58 18.19
N VAL A 292 -14.52 -30.70 16.87
CA VAL A 292 -13.69 -31.48 15.92
C VAL A 292 -13.57 -30.66 14.64
#